data_AF-A0A960QLG7-F1
#
_entry.id   AF-A0A960QLG7-F1
#
_cell.length_a   1.000
_cell.length_b   1.000
_cell.length_c   1.000
_cell.angle_alpha   90.00
_cell.angle_beta   90.00
_cell.angle_gamma   90.00
#
_symmetry.space_group_name_H-M   'P 1'
#
loop_
_entity.id
_entity.type
_entity.pdbx_description
1 polymer ?
#
loop_
_entity_poly.entity_id
_entity_poly.type
_entity_poly.pdbx_seq_one_letter_code
_entity_poly.pdbx_strand_id
1 'polypeptide(L)'
;MRLFLLCFLLVTHSLINLSAQETDTGESVAAQVKLIPSEDRKVLLRFFKRLFYHGDFSYTLLGQKPMGSIDYNLNLLAVPQFYKEPQKHLFLMALDEKGWETWEKYKNFFPLKGYAFIKVKQDSFFGFLLVNKEKTLAVIKDNLSVFQELIGEEICASKLLEMLCDGKFGYYHSNTPSLVTYYKVLGLLYGYGEENVRAFAKRELLIQKLKSLPIEMKSLPLKVMNCLEMEDFSETLEKVQIQNAIGMASLASELKNLLDKNCLIKGTKKNNPFLPIKRSQFWGSETCLQTEAIIENYDKLNETILRIYESESFLETILEMLTS
;
A
#
# COMPACT_ATOMS: atom_id res chain seq x y z
N MET A 1 -52.32 8.36 2.61
CA MET A 1 -51.05 8.94 2.12
C MET A 1 -49.80 8.22 2.65
N ARG A 2 -49.64 7.98 3.97
CA ARG A 2 -48.44 7.32 4.53
C ARG A 2 -48.21 5.87 4.06
N LEU A 3 -49.27 5.09 3.85
CA LEU A 3 -49.17 3.70 3.35
C LEU A 3 -48.71 3.65 1.88
N PHE A 4 -49.13 4.63 1.07
CA PHE A 4 -48.76 4.72 -0.35
C PHE A 4 -47.28 5.07 -0.53
N LEU A 5 -46.73 5.93 0.34
CA LEU A 5 -45.30 6.27 0.34
C LEU A 5 -44.42 5.07 0.71
N LEU A 6 -44.88 4.23 1.64
CA LEU A 6 -44.17 3.02 2.06
C LEU A 6 -44.12 1.97 0.94
N CYS A 7 -45.24 1.75 0.24
CA CYS A 7 -45.28 0.85 -0.91
C CYS A 7 -44.42 1.38 -2.07
N PHE A 8 -44.42 2.69 -2.32
CA PHE A 8 -43.59 3.27 -3.37
C PHE A 8 -42.10 3.13 -3.04
N LEU A 9 -41.69 3.32 -1.78
CA LEU A 9 -40.31 3.08 -1.33
C LEU A 9 -39.92 1.60 -1.39
N LEU A 10 -40.83 0.67 -1.08
CA LEU A 10 -40.56 -0.76 -1.22
C LEU A 10 -40.44 -1.17 -2.71
N VAL A 11 -41.23 -0.58 -3.60
CA VAL A 11 -41.17 -0.83 -5.06
C VAL A 11 -39.92 -0.21 -5.67
N THR A 12 -39.52 1.00 -5.28
CA THR A 12 -38.25 1.57 -5.76
C THR A 12 -37.05 0.82 -5.20
N HIS A 13 -37.09 0.36 -3.94
CA HIS A 13 -35.99 -0.42 -3.37
C HIS A 13 -35.89 -1.83 -3.98
N SER A 14 -37.01 -2.46 -4.33
CA SER A 14 -37.02 -3.73 -5.06
C SER A 14 -36.63 -3.58 -6.53
N LEU A 15 -36.98 -2.48 -7.19
CA LEU A 15 -36.54 -2.20 -8.58
C LEU A 15 -35.05 -1.85 -8.67
N ILE A 16 -34.47 -1.17 -7.67
CA ILE A 16 -33.01 -0.93 -7.61
C ILE A 16 -32.26 -2.26 -7.38
N ASN A 17 -32.82 -3.17 -6.57
CA ASN A 17 -32.23 -4.51 -6.38
C ASN A 17 -32.44 -5.45 -7.57
N LEU A 18 -33.52 -5.31 -8.36
CA LEU A 18 -33.70 -6.08 -9.61
C LEU A 18 -32.76 -5.62 -10.73
N SER A 19 -32.31 -4.36 -10.73
CA SER A 19 -31.27 -3.88 -11.66
C SER A 19 -29.86 -4.44 -11.34
N ALA A 20 -29.68 -5.01 -10.15
CA ALA A 20 -28.44 -5.65 -9.71
C ALA A 20 -28.55 -7.18 -9.72
N GLN A 21 -29.53 -7.73 -10.43
CA GLN A 21 -29.50 -9.14 -10.81
C GLN A 21 -28.40 -9.26 -11.88
N GLU A 22 -27.17 -9.46 -11.41
CA GLU A 22 -26.01 -9.83 -12.22
C GLU A 22 -26.43 -10.97 -13.12
N THR A 23 -26.74 -10.66 -14.39
CA THR A 23 -26.76 -11.66 -15.42
C THR A 23 -25.32 -12.10 -15.57
N ASP A 24 -24.95 -13.15 -14.82
CA ASP A 24 -23.75 -13.93 -15.04
C ASP A 24 -23.91 -14.59 -16.41
N THR A 25 -23.71 -13.80 -17.47
CA THR A 25 -23.83 -14.28 -18.85
C THR A 25 -22.72 -15.24 -19.21
N GLY A 26 -21.81 -15.57 -18.27
CA GLY A 26 -20.70 -16.49 -18.49
C GLY A 26 -19.79 -16.07 -19.64
N GLU A 27 -19.89 -14.81 -20.10
CA GLU A 27 -19.04 -14.31 -21.17
C GLU A 27 -17.61 -14.24 -20.65
N SER A 28 -16.68 -14.88 -21.35
CA SER A 28 -15.28 -14.89 -20.95
C SER A 28 -14.73 -13.47 -20.91
N VAL A 29 -13.80 -13.21 -19.99
CA VAL A 29 -13.10 -11.91 -19.88
C VAL A 29 -12.51 -11.49 -21.24
N ALA A 30 -12.01 -12.43 -22.02
CA ALA A 30 -11.50 -12.16 -23.37
C ALA A 30 -12.57 -11.63 -24.34
N ALA A 31 -13.83 -12.08 -24.23
CA ALA A 31 -14.94 -11.55 -25.01
C ALA A 31 -15.28 -10.12 -24.58
N GLN A 32 -15.35 -9.87 -23.27
CA GLN A 32 -15.62 -8.53 -22.71
C GLN A 32 -14.53 -7.52 -23.09
N VAL A 33 -13.25 -7.91 -23.04
CA VAL A 33 -12.13 -7.06 -23.48
C VAL A 33 -12.28 -6.65 -24.94
N LYS A 34 -12.75 -7.53 -25.83
CA LYS A 34 -12.95 -7.19 -27.25
C LYS A 34 -14.01 -6.12 -27.48
N LEU A 35 -14.96 -5.94 -26.55
CA LEU A 35 -15.97 -4.88 -26.61
C LEU A 35 -15.39 -3.48 -26.33
N ILE A 36 -14.25 -3.39 -25.65
CA ILE A 36 -13.58 -2.13 -25.34
C ILE A 36 -12.91 -1.60 -26.63
N PRO A 37 -13.07 -0.31 -27.01
CA PRO A 37 -12.37 0.27 -28.15
C PRO A 37 -10.85 0.07 -28.09
N SER A 38 -10.22 -0.13 -29.25
CA SER A 38 -8.78 -0.46 -29.33
C SER A 38 -7.87 0.55 -28.62
N GLU A 39 -8.18 1.84 -28.69
CA GLU A 39 -7.40 2.89 -28.03
C GLU A 39 -7.51 2.82 -26.50
N ASP A 40 -8.70 2.56 -25.97
CA ASP A 40 -8.91 2.41 -24.54
C ASP A 40 -8.29 1.10 -24.01
N ARG A 41 -8.31 0.02 -24.80
CA ARG A 41 -7.55 -1.20 -24.47
C ARG A 41 -6.05 -0.93 -24.34
N LYS A 42 -5.45 -0.12 -25.22
CA LYS A 42 -4.03 0.24 -25.13
C LYS A 42 -3.74 1.05 -23.87
N VAL A 43 -4.65 1.93 -23.46
CA VAL A 43 -4.52 2.71 -22.21
C VAL A 43 -4.56 1.77 -21.01
N LEU A 44 -5.55 0.88 -20.93
CA LEU A 44 -5.68 -0.11 -19.85
C LEU A 44 -4.48 -1.07 -19.79
N LEU A 45 -4.03 -1.57 -20.94
CA LEU A 45 -2.83 -2.42 -21.03
C LEU A 45 -1.62 -1.73 -20.40
N ARG A 46 -1.37 -0.47 -20.76
CA ARG A 46 -0.23 0.29 -20.21
C ARG A 46 -0.42 0.59 -18.72
N PHE A 47 -1.64 0.91 -18.30
CA PHE A 47 -1.95 1.18 -16.90
C PHE A 47 -1.70 -0.05 -16.03
N PHE A 48 -2.32 -1.18 -16.35
CA PHE A 48 -2.12 -2.41 -15.59
C PHE A 48 -0.69 -2.94 -15.68
N LYS A 49 0.03 -2.79 -16.82
CA LYS A 49 1.46 -3.12 -16.87
C LYS A 49 2.28 -2.29 -15.88
N ARG A 50 2.01 -0.99 -15.74
CA ARG A 50 2.70 -0.16 -14.74
C ARG A 50 2.36 -0.58 -13.32
N LEU A 51 1.09 -0.80 -13.01
CA LEU A 51 0.70 -1.29 -11.68
C LEU A 51 1.37 -2.63 -11.36
N PHE A 52 1.32 -3.57 -12.29
CA PHE A 52 1.92 -4.89 -12.15
C PHE A 52 3.46 -4.85 -12.03
N TYR A 53 4.10 -3.90 -12.72
CA TYR A 53 5.52 -3.60 -12.63
C TYR A 53 5.93 -3.11 -11.24
N HIS A 54 5.09 -2.29 -10.61
CA HIS A 54 5.33 -1.78 -9.26
C HIS A 54 4.99 -2.89 -8.24
N GLY A 55 6.05 -3.55 -7.76
CA GLY A 55 6.04 -4.89 -7.17
C GLY A 55 5.39 -5.07 -5.81
N ASP A 56 4.23 -4.47 -5.58
CA ASP A 56 3.28 -4.90 -4.56
C ASP A 56 1.94 -5.33 -5.19
N PHE A 57 1.60 -4.81 -6.37
CA PHE A 57 0.35 -5.14 -7.08
C PHE A 57 0.31 -6.60 -7.56
N SER A 58 1.39 -7.06 -8.21
CA SER A 58 1.51 -8.42 -8.74
C SER A 58 1.44 -9.49 -7.65
N TYR A 59 2.12 -9.28 -6.52
CA TYR A 59 2.05 -10.19 -5.37
C TYR A 59 0.67 -10.21 -4.70
N THR A 60 -0.06 -9.09 -4.73
CA THR A 60 -1.43 -9.03 -4.21
C THR A 60 -2.40 -9.78 -5.12
N LEU A 61 -2.29 -9.60 -6.45
CA LEU A 61 -3.07 -10.36 -7.43
C LEU A 61 -2.79 -11.88 -7.37
N LEU A 62 -1.55 -12.27 -7.05
CA LEU A 62 -1.16 -13.67 -6.87
C LEU A 62 -1.43 -14.18 -5.44
N GLY A 63 -2.19 -13.44 -4.63
CA GLY A 63 -2.65 -13.87 -3.31
C GLY A 63 -1.57 -13.98 -2.23
N GLN A 64 -0.37 -13.45 -2.45
CA GLN A 64 0.69 -13.45 -1.44
C GLN A 64 0.56 -12.30 -0.45
N LYS A 65 0.02 -11.16 -0.91
CA LYS A 65 -0.17 -9.98 -0.07
C LYS A 65 -1.64 -9.70 0.19
N PRO A 66 -1.98 -9.18 1.38
CA PRO A 66 -3.31 -8.62 1.62
C PRO A 66 -3.56 -7.38 0.76
N MET A 67 -2.57 -6.50 0.66
CA MET A 67 -2.70 -5.22 -0.04
C MET A 67 -1.43 -4.89 -0.84
N GLY A 68 -1.62 -4.20 -1.96
CA GLY A 68 -0.57 -3.57 -2.74
C GLY A 68 -0.97 -2.16 -3.12
N SER A 69 0.00 -1.25 -3.17
CA SER A 69 -0.26 0.15 -3.51
C SER A 69 0.73 0.69 -4.53
N ILE A 70 0.33 1.78 -5.17
CA ILE A 70 1.24 2.75 -5.76
C ILE A 70 0.78 4.13 -5.31
N ASP A 71 1.68 4.84 -4.65
CA ASP A 71 1.37 6.11 -4.00
C ASP A 71 2.29 7.21 -4.51
N TYR A 72 1.71 8.39 -4.65
CA TYR A 72 2.36 9.60 -5.08
C TYR A 72 2.14 10.68 -4.03
N ASN A 73 3.22 11.35 -3.63
CA ASN A 73 3.15 12.53 -2.76
C ASN A 73 3.63 13.76 -3.54
N LEU A 74 2.68 14.62 -3.91
CA LEU A 74 2.93 15.85 -4.65
C LEU A 74 3.85 16.81 -3.90
N ASN A 75 3.89 16.78 -2.57
CA ASN A 75 4.81 17.64 -1.79
C ASN A 75 6.27 17.22 -2.01
N LEU A 76 6.52 15.93 -2.16
CA LEU A 76 7.88 15.42 -2.39
C LEU A 76 8.40 15.80 -3.79
N LEU A 77 7.51 16.06 -4.77
CA LEU A 77 7.92 16.52 -6.12
C LEU A 77 8.62 17.87 -6.10
N ALA A 78 8.34 18.71 -5.09
CA ALA A 78 9.00 20.00 -4.93
C ALA A 78 10.43 19.87 -4.38
N VAL A 79 10.83 18.68 -3.92
CA VAL A 79 12.12 18.46 -3.25
C VAL A 79 13.01 17.58 -4.14
N PRO A 80 14.05 18.15 -4.80
CA PRO A 80 14.89 17.42 -5.77
C PRO A 80 15.58 16.18 -5.21
N GLN A 81 15.75 16.09 -3.88
CA GLN A 81 16.37 14.95 -3.20
C GLN A 81 15.55 13.65 -3.33
N PHE A 82 14.22 13.76 -3.42
CA PHE A 82 13.34 12.59 -3.54
C PHE A 82 13.09 12.20 -5.00
N TYR A 83 13.13 13.17 -5.91
CA TYR A 83 12.90 12.93 -7.34
C TYR A 83 13.95 13.65 -8.18
N LYS A 84 14.88 12.87 -8.75
CA LYS A 84 15.89 13.38 -9.70
C LYS A 84 15.27 14.01 -10.95
N GLU A 85 14.09 13.53 -11.35
CA GLU A 85 13.38 13.95 -12.58
C GLU A 85 11.88 14.21 -12.27
N PRO A 86 11.51 15.27 -11.54
CA PRO A 86 10.13 15.48 -11.07
C PRO A 86 9.12 15.57 -12.23
N GLN A 87 9.52 16.09 -13.38
CA GLN A 87 8.69 16.13 -14.59
C GLN A 87 8.31 14.73 -15.10
N LYS A 88 9.23 13.78 -15.03
CA LYS A 88 8.97 12.38 -15.41
C LYS A 88 7.99 11.73 -14.45
N HIS A 89 8.10 12.02 -13.15
CA HIS A 89 7.15 11.53 -12.16
C HIS A 89 5.75 12.12 -12.39
N LEU A 90 5.64 13.43 -12.64
CA LEU A 90 4.37 14.06 -13.02
C LEU A 90 3.75 13.44 -14.29
N PHE A 91 4.58 13.16 -15.30
CA PHE A 91 4.12 12.49 -16.52
C PHE A 91 3.58 11.09 -16.23
N LEU A 92 4.29 10.28 -15.43
CA LEU A 92 3.83 8.94 -15.04
C LEU A 92 2.52 9.01 -14.24
N MET A 93 2.38 9.97 -13.32
CA MET A 93 1.14 10.22 -12.60
C MET A 93 -0.02 10.54 -13.53
N ALA A 94 0.20 11.43 -14.51
CA ALA A 94 -0.84 11.78 -15.49
C ALA A 94 -1.25 10.57 -16.35
N LEU A 95 -0.29 9.70 -16.71
CA LEU A 95 -0.60 8.46 -17.41
C LEU A 95 -1.41 7.47 -16.55
N ASP A 96 -1.15 7.42 -15.25
CA ASP A 96 -1.93 6.59 -14.32
C ASP A 96 -3.32 7.14 -14.08
N GLU A 97 -3.46 8.45 -13.96
CA GLU A 97 -4.78 9.09 -13.85
C GLU A 97 -5.65 8.81 -15.07
N LYS A 98 -5.08 8.96 -16.27
CA LYS A 98 -5.74 8.57 -17.52
C LYS A 98 -6.10 7.08 -17.54
N GLY A 99 -5.21 6.23 -17.04
CA GLY A 99 -5.43 4.79 -16.92
C GLY A 99 -6.63 4.46 -16.03
N TRP A 100 -6.72 5.13 -14.89
CA TRP A 100 -7.83 5.01 -13.95
C TRP A 100 -9.15 5.51 -14.53
N GLU A 101 -9.16 6.68 -15.18
CA GLU A 101 -10.35 7.20 -15.85
C GLU A 101 -10.89 6.23 -16.91
N THR A 102 -10.00 5.59 -17.68
CA THR A 102 -10.40 4.55 -18.62
C THR A 102 -10.91 3.31 -17.89
N TRP A 103 -10.27 2.89 -16.79
CA TRP A 103 -10.75 1.76 -15.97
C TRP A 103 -12.17 2.00 -15.45
N GLU A 104 -12.46 3.18 -14.90
CA GLU A 104 -13.78 3.52 -14.36
C GLU A 104 -14.90 3.41 -15.40
N LYS A 105 -14.62 3.67 -16.68
CA LYS A 105 -15.61 3.50 -17.77
C LYS A 105 -16.03 2.04 -17.97
N TYR A 106 -15.11 1.11 -17.74
CA TYR A 106 -15.28 -0.31 -18.09
C TYR A 106 -15.31 -1.26 -16.90
N LYS A 107 -15.10 -0.77 -15.66
CA LYS A 107 -15.03 -1.62 -14.46
C LYS A 107 -16.28 -2.48 -14.24
N ASN A 108 -17.45 -2.02 -14.70
CA ASN A 108 -18.70 -2.77 -14.58
C ASN A 108 -18.72 -4.05 -15.43
N PHE A 109 -17.84 -4.18 -16.43
CA PHE A 109 -17.65 -5.43 -17.16
C PHE A 109 -16.92 -6.49 -16.31
N PHE A 110 -16.19 -6.05 -15.28
CA PHE A 110 -15.27 -6.88 -14.51
C PHE A 110 -15.62 -6.80 -13.01
N PRO A 111 -16.67 -7.51 -12.55
CA PRO A 111 -17.05 -7.49 -11.15
C PRO A 111 -15.93 -8.07 -10.27
N LEU A 112 -15.40 -7.25 -9.36
CA LEU A 112 -14.30 -7.61 -8.47
C LEU A 112 -14.81 -8.31 -7.21
N LYS A 113 -15.00 -9.63 -7.26
CA LYS A 113 -15.51 -10.41 -6.11
C LYS A 113 -14.47 -10.55 -5.01
N GLY A 114 -13.29 -11.10 -5.34
CA GLY A 114 -12.18 -11.33 -4.40
C GLY A 114 -11.35 -10.09 -4.07
N TYR A 115 -11.46 -9.03 -4.87
CA TYR A 115 -10.63 -7.84 -4.76
C TYR A 115 -11.44 -6.55 -4.58
N ALA A 116 -10.80 -5.52 -4.05
CA ALA A 116 -11.21 -4.13 -4.22
C ALA A 116 -10.05 -3.37 -4.88
N PHE A 117 -10.37 -2.60 -5.93
CA PHE A 117 -9.41 -1.75 -6.61
C PHE A 117 -9.87 -0.30 -6.47
N ILE A 118 -9.08 0.51 -5.78
CA ILE A 118 -9.52 1.78 -5.20
C ILE A 118 -8.52 2.85 -5.58
N LYS A 119 -9.03 4.03 -5.91
CA LYS A 119 -8.23 5.24 -6.02
C LYS A 119 -8.33 6.04 -4.74
N VAL A 120 -7.17 6.36 -4.18
CA VAL A 120 -7.05 7.20 -2.99
C VAL A 120 -6.57 8.59 -3.42
N LYS A 121 -7.25 9.63 -2.96
CA LYS A 121 -6.84 11.02 -3.19
C LYS A 121 -7.13 11.83 -1.94
N GLN A 122 -6.08 12.37 -1.33
CA GLN A 122 -6.17 13.18 -0.11
C GLN A 122 -5.06 14.22 -0.10
N ASP A 123 -5.42 15.51 -0.05
CA ASP A 123 -4.47 16.62 -0.05
C ASP A 123 -3.44 16.53 -1.19
N SER A 124 -2.16 16.39 -0.86
CA SER A 124 -1.04 16.19 -1.78
C SER A 124 -0.79 14.73 -2.14
N PHE A 125 -1.54 13.80 -1.57
CA PHE A 125 -1.41 12.37 -1.80
C PHE A 125 -2.43 11.86 -2.81
N PHE A 126 -1.96 10.99 -3.69
CA PHE A 126 -2.76 10.33 -4.70
C PHE A 126 -2.18 8.95 -4.96
N GLY A 127 -3.02 7.92 -5.09
CA GLY A 127 -2.53 6.57 -5.32
C GLY A 127 -3.63 5.59 -5.67
N PHE A 128 -3.24 4.35 -5.89
CA PHE A 128 -4.16 3.24 -6.12
C PHE A 128 -3.84 2.09 -5.16
N LEU A 129 -4.89 1.51 -4.61
CA LEU A 129 -4.84 0.36 -3.71
C LEU A 129 -5.51 -0.83 -4.37
N LEU A 130 -4.83 -1.97 -4.38
CA LEU A 130 -5.45 -3.27 -4.61
C LEU A 130 -5.51 -4.01 -3.29
N VAL A 131 -6.70 -4.45 -2.91
CA VAL A 131 -6.98 -5.17 -1.67
C VAL A 131 -7.48 -6.56 -2.02
N ASN A 132 -6.74 -7.60 -1.62
CA ASN A 132 -7.24 -8.97 -1.58
C ASN A 132 -8.13 -9.12 -0.34
N LYS A 133 -9.45 -9.20 -0.53
CA LYS A 133 -10.44 -9.12 0.55
C LYS A 133 -10.27 -10.24 1.57
N GLU A 134 -10.03 -11.47 1.11
CA GLU A 134 -9.86 -12.64 1.97
C GLU A 134 -8.60 -12.53 2.85
N LYS A 135 -7.44 -12.27 2.22
CA LYS A 135 -6.15 -12.15 2.92
C LYS A 135 -6.16 -10.97 3.89
N THR A 136 -6.78 -9.86 3.49
CA THR A 136 -6.91 -8.68 4.33
C THR A 136 -7.80 -8.94 5.53
N LEU A 137 -8.95 -9.60 5.33
CA LEU A 137 -9.82 -9.97 6.44
C LEU A 137 -9.11 -10.86 7.46
N ALA A 138 -8.33 -11.84 7.00
CA ALA A 138 -7.54 -12.70 7.87
C ALA A 138 -6.55 -11.89 8.72
N VAL A 139 -5.75 -11.01 8.08
CA VAL A 139 -4.79 -10.15 8.79
C VAL A 139 -5.48 -9.23 9.81
N ILE A 140 -6.63 -8.64 9.45
CA ILE A 140 -7.40 -7.80 10.37
C ILE A 140 -7.90 -8.61 11.56
N LYS A 141 -8.42 -9.83 11.35
CA LYS A 141 -8.89 -10.69 12.44
C LYS A 141 -7.77 -11.06 13.41
N ASP A 142 -6.62 -11.46 12.87
CA ASP A 142 -5.47 -11.89 13.67
C ASP A 142 -4.84 -10.72 14.47
N ASN A 143 -5.08 -9.48 14.04
CA ASN A 143 -4.48 -8.28 14.63
C ASN A 143 -5.52 -7.24 15.05
N LEU A 144 -6.76 -7.65 15.33
CA LEU A 144 -7.91 -6.74 15.44
C LEU A 144 -7.70 -5.59 16.42
N SER A 145 -7.07 -5.86 17.57
CA SER A 145 -6.79 -4.85 18.59
C SER A 145 -5.90 -3.71 18.07
N VAL A 146 -4.96 -3.99 17.17
CA VAL A 146 -4.07 -2.98 16.57
C VAL A 146 -4.85 -2.07 15.62
N PHE A 147 -5.80 -2.62 14.87
CA PHE A 147 -6.67 -1.85 13.99
C PHE A 147 -7.67 -1.00 14.79
N GLN A 148 -8.24 -1.55 15.86
CA GLN A 148 -9.13 -0.81 16.77
C GLN A 148 -8.39 0.32 17.48
N GLU A 149 -7.15 0.10 17.93
CA GLU A 149 -6.29 1.14 18.50
C GLU A 149 -6.05 2.28 17.50
N LEU A 150 -5.79 1.95 16.22
CA LEU A 150 -5.56 2.94 15.18
C LEU A 150 -6.79 3.84 14.97
N ILE A 151 -7.99 3.24 14.95
CA ILE A 151 -9.24 3.97 14.74
C ILE A 151 -9.69 4.71 16.01
N GLY A 152 -9.37 4.18 17.18
CA GLY A 152 -9.88 4.68 18.46
C GLY A 152 -11.30 4.22 18.78
N GLU A 153 -11.81 3.19 18.09
CA GLU A 153 -13.16 2.65 18.26
C GLU A 153 -13.16 1.12 18.25
N GLU A 154 -14.05 0.51 19.04
CA GLU A 154 -14.30 -0.93 18.99
C GLU A 154 -15.17 -1.26 17.77
N ILE A 155 -14.53 -1.83 16.76
CA ILE A 155 -15.16 -2.18 15.48
C ILE A 155 -14.79 -3.60 15.06
N CYS A 156 -15.67 -4.30 14.35
CA CYS A 156 -15.40 -5.67 13.90
C CYS A 156 -14.56 -5.70 12.62
N ALA A 157 -13.87 -6.83 12.39
CA ALA A 157 -12.95 -7.00 11.26
C ALA A 157 -13.61 -6.82 9.87
N SER A 158 -14.87 -7.24 9.71
CA SER A 158 -15.60 -7.07 8.45
C SER A 158 -15.89 -5.61 8.14
N LYS A 159 -16.21 -4.81 9.17
CA LYS A 159 -16.46 -3.38 8.98
C LYS A 159 -15.18 -2.61 8.69
N LEU A 160 -14.07 -3.00 9.31
CA LEU A 160 -12.73 -2.50 8.96
C LEU A 160 -12.37 -2.78 7.50
N LEU A 161 -12.61 -4.01 7.03
CA LEU A 161 -12.41 -4.37 5.63
C LEU A 161 -13.29 -3.52 4.70
N GLU A 162 -14.57 -3.34 5.02
CA GLU A 162 -15.49 -2.49 4.24
C GLU A 162 -14.96 -1.04 4.16
N MET A 163 -14.53 -0.47 5.29
CA MET A 163 -13.92 0.87 5.31
C MET A 163 -12.67 0.96 4.43
N LEU A 164 -11.83 -0.07 4.44
CA LEU A 164 -10.65 -0.15 3.58
C LEU A 164 -11.04 -0.26 2.11
N CYS A 165 -12.00 -1.13 1.76
CA CYS A 165 -12.52 -1.31 0.41
C CYS A 165 -13.22 -0.05 -0.15
N ASP A 166 -13.76 0.79 0.73
CA ASP A 166 -14.38 2.07 0.37
C ASP A 166 -13.36 3.22 0.24
N GLY A 167 -12.07 2.97 0.52
CA GLY A 167 -11.05 4.02 0.59
C GLY A 167 -11.22 4.99 1.76
N LYS A 168 -12.10 4.65 2.72
CA LYS A 168 -12.34 5.42 3.95
C LYS A 168 -11.32 5.10 5.04
N PHE A 169 -10.67 3.95 4.94
CA PHE A 169 -9.44 3.65 5.69
C PHE A 169 -8.28 4.40 5.02
N GLY A 170 -8.35 5.72 5.11
CA GLY A 170 -7.44 6.61 4.40
C GLY A 170 -6.07 6.61 5.05
N TYR A 171 -5.12 7.17 4.31
CA TYR A 171 -3.76 7.50 4.73
C TYR A 171 -3.77 8.62 5.80
N TYR A 172 -4.65 8.50 6.80
CA TYR A 172 -4.94 9.49 7.82
C TYR A 172 -3.83 9.54 8.85
N HIS A 173 -2.67 10.08 8.49
CA HIS A 173 -1.67 10.41 9.50
C HIS A 173 -2.11 11.56 10.41
N SER A 174 -2.87 12.53 9.89
CA SER A 174 -3.16 13.79 10.59
C SER A 174 -4.04 13.64 11.84
N ASN A 175 -4.91 12.62 11.89
CA ASN A 175 -5.84 12.41 13.00
C ASN A 175 -5.61 11.09 13.75
N THR A 176 -4.55 10.33 13.43
CA THR A 176 -4.30 9.06 14.11
C THR A 176 -3.70 9.30 15.51
N PRO A 177 -4.13 8.55 16.53
CA PRO A 177 -3.61 8.70 17.89
C PRO A 177 -2.09 8.46 17.97
N SER A 178 -1.55 7.68 17.04
CA SER A 178 -0.15 7.26 17.00
C SER A 178 0.31 6.96 15.57
N LEU A 179 1.29 7.73 15.11
CA LEU A 179 2.00 7.51 13.83
C LEU A 179 2.60 6.09 13.76
N VAL A 180 3.07 5.58 14.89
CA VAL A 180 3.66 4.24 15.01
C VAL A 180 2.60 3.16 14.77
N THR A 181 1.39 3.32 15.32
CA THR A 181 0.28 2.37 15.16
C THR A 181 -0.19 2.35 13.72
N TYR A 182 -0.21 3.50 13.04
CA TYR A 182 -0.50 3.58 11.62
C TYR A 182 0.48 2.76 10.77
N TYR A 183 1.79 2.96 10.97
CA TYR A 183 2.80 2.21 10.21
C TYR A 183 2.77 0.72 10.54
N LYS A 184 2.42 0.36 11.77
CA LYS A 184 2.20 -1.02 12.18
C LYS A 184 1.09 -1.66 11.34
N VAL A 185 -0.06 -1.00 11.24
CA VAL A 185 -1.19 -1.47 10.44
C VAL A 185 -0.83 -1.57 8.96
N LEU A 186 -0.20 -0.55 8.38
CA LEU A 186 0.20 -0.60 6.97
C LEU A 186 1.16 -1.74 6.68
N GLY A 187 2.17 -1.95 7.52
CA GLY A 187 3.13 -3.03 7.31
C GLY A 187 2.51 -4.43 7.40
N LEU A 188 1.48 -4.60 8.25
CA LEU A 188 0.68 -5.82 8.30
C LEU A 188 -0.14 -6.00 7.01
N LEU A 189 -0.81 -4.95 6.54
CA LEU A 189 -1.59 -4.98 5.29
C LEU A 189 -0.71 -5.23 4.06
N TYR A 190 0.54 -4.75 4.04
CA TYR A 190 1.49 -5.05 2.97
C TYR A 190 2.14 -6.45 3.07
N GLY A 191 1.78 -7.23 4.09
CA GLY A 191 2.24 -8.60 4.26
C GLY A 191 3.71 -8.72 4.69
N TYR A 192 4.27 -7.70 5.36
CA TYR A 192 5.67 -7.75 5.83
C TYR A 192 5.87 -8.63 7.07
N GLY A 193 4.77 -9.06 7.69
CA GLY A 193 4.78 -9.94 8.84
C GLY A 193 5.09 -9.21 10.16
N GLU A 194 4.61 -9.77 11.26
CA GLU A 194 4.60 -9.10 12.56
C GLU A 194 6.01 -8.73 13.07
N GLU A 195 7.03 -9.56 12.86
CA GLU A 195 8.38 -9.31 13.38
C GLU A 195 9.04 -8.12 12.69
N ASN A 196 8.95 -8.05 11.37
CA ASN A 196 9.47 -6.94 10.57
C ASN A 196 8.72 -5.65 10.88
N VAL A 197 7.40 -5.73 10.99
CA VAL A 197 6.56 -4.60 11.38
C VAL A 197 6.93 -4.09 12.77
N ARG A 198 7.15 -4.98 13.74
CA ARG A 198 7.57 -4.62 15.10
C ARG A 198 8.94 -3.94 15.10
N ALA A 199 9.88 -4.44 14.31
CA ALA A 199 11.20 -3.83 14.16
C ALA A 199 11.12 -2.43 13.54
N PHE A 200 10.30 -2.24 12.51
CA PHE A 200 10.05 -0.93 11.91
C PHE A 200 9.37 0.04 12.89
N ALA A 201 8.28 -0.38 13.53
CA ALA A 201 7.57 0.44 14.52
C ALA A 201 8.49 0.88 15.68
N LYS A 202 9.37 -0.01 16.15
CA LYS A 202 10.37 0.31 17.16
C LYS A 202 11.40 1.34 16.67
N ARG A 203 11.84 1.24 15.40
CA ARG A 203 12.72 2.23 14.77
C ARG A 203 12.04 3.61 14.78
N GLU A 204 10.80 3.71 14.31
CA GLU A 204 10.06 4.97 14.27
C GLU A 204 9.89 5.58 15.65
N LEU A 205 9.53 4.78 16.65
CA LEU A 205 9.39 5.24 18.03
C LEU A 205 10.70 5.82 18.59
N LEU A 206 11.83 5.16 18.33
CA LEU A 206 13.14 5.64 18.79
C LEU A 206 13.56 6.92 18.07
N ILE A 207 13.30 7.01 16.76
CA ILE A 207 13.53 8.23 15.97
C ILE A 207 12.71 9.39 16.54
N GLN A 208 11.41 9.20 16.77
CA GLN A 208 10.54 10.23 17.35
C GLN A 208 11.02 10.70 18.73
N LYS A 209 11.39 9.76 19.60
CA LYS A 209 11.94 10.09 20.93
C LYS A 209 13.22 10.89 20.80
N LEU A 210 14.15 10.49 19.94
CA LEU A 210 15.41 11.22 19.74
C LEU A 210 15.15 12.62 19.15
N LYS A 211 14.24 12.75 18.19
CA LYS A 211 13.87 14.04 17.58
C LYS A 211 13.22 15.03 18.57
N SER A 212 12.50 14.52 19.57
CA SER A 212 11.88 15.35 20.60
C SER A 212 12.88 15.92 21.62
N LEU A 213 14.13 15.44 21.60
CA LEU A 213 15.17 15.87 22.52
C LEU A 213 16.06 16.93 21.86
N PRO A 214 16.56 17.92 22.63
CA PRO A 214 17.49 18.92 22.11
C PRO A 214 18.89 18.31 21.93
N ILE A 215 19.08 17.56 20.84
CA ILE A 215 20.33 16.82 20.56
C ILE A 215 21.21 17.59 19.58
N GLU A 216 22.48 17.78 19.92
CA GLU A 216 23.49 18.11 18.92
C GLU A 216 23.76 16.87 18.06
N MET A 217 23.33 16.89 16.80
CA MET A 217 23.45 15.76 15.86
C MET A 217 24.88 15.18 15.80
N LYS A 218 25.90 16.04 15.91
CA LYS A 218 27.32 15.66 15.88
C LYS A 218 27.75 14.67 16.98
N SER A 219 26.97 14.56 18.06
CA SER A 219 27.24 13.62 19.16
C SER A 219 26.70 12.21 18.92
N LEU A 220 25.85 12.02 17.90
CA LEU A 220 25.23 10.75 17.59
C LEU A 220 26.12 9.87 16.70
N PRO A 221 26.02 8.53 16.80
CA PRO A 221 26.67 7.63 15.85
C PRO A 221 26.26 7.94 14.41
N LEU A 222 27.19 7.90 13.46
CA LEU A 222 26.96 8.24 12.05
C LEU A 222 25.73 7.55 11.44
N LYS A 223 25.50 6.26 11.75
CA LYS A 223 24.35 5.51 11.25
C LYS A 223 23.01 6.03 11.79
N VAL A 224 23.00 6.52 13.03
CA VAL A 224 21.84 7.17 13.64
C VAL A 224 21.64 8.55 13.02
N MET A 225 22.71 9.32 12.84
CA MET A 225 22.68 10.64 12.18
C MET A 225 22.09 10.55 10.77
N ASN A 226 22.63 9.67 9.92
CA ASN A 226 22.12 9.45 8.56
C ASN A 226 20.63 9.04 8.56
N CYS A 227 20.20 8.30 9.58
CA CYS A 227 18.81 7.89 9.74
C CYS A 227 17.89 9.06 10.11
N LEU A 228 18.38 10.05 10.86
CA LEU A 228 17.64 11.25 11.27
C LEU A 228 17.63 12.34 10.19
N GLU A 229 18.72 12.47 9.42
CA GLU A 229 18.87 13.47 8.34
C GLU A 229 17.98 13.20 7.13
N MET A 230 17.57 11.95 6.91
CA MET A 230 16.67 11.58 5.82
C MET A 230 15.24 12.13 5.97
N GLU A 231 14.90 12.71 7.11
CA GLU A 231 13.57 13.24 7.41
C GLU A 231 13.69 14.74 7.72
N ASP A 232 13.20 15.58 6.79
CA ASP A 232 13.32 17.04 6.76
C ASP A 232 13.28 17.69 8.16
N PHE A 233 14.41 18.27 8.56
CA PHE A 233 14.50 19.12 9.75
C PHE A 233 14.11 20.56 9.37
N SER A 234 13.01 21.04 9.95
CA SER A 234 12.75 22.47 10.05
C SER A 234 13.73 23.07 11.07
N GLU A 235 14.52 24.06 10.65
CA GLU A 235 15.68 24.67 11.37
C GLU A 235 15.38 25.42 12.68
N THR A 236 14.23 25.21 13.32
CA THR A 236 13.86 25.97 14.52
C THR A 236 14.07 25.16 15.79
N LEU A 237 15.33 25.09 16.28
CA LEU A 237 15.61 24.65 17.65
C LEU A 237 16.42 25.70 18.41
N GLU A 238 15.73 26.44 19.28
CA GLU A 238 16.36 27.32 20.28
C GLU A 238 17.13 26.50 21.33
N LYS A 239 18.16 27.12 21.90
CA LYS A 239 19.11 26.52 22.84
C LYS A 239 18.43 26.08 24.14
N VAL A 240 18.01 24.82 24.23
CA VAL A 240 17.50 24.21 25.47
C VAL A 240 18.62 23.48 26.21
N GLN A 241 18.64 23.63 27.54
CA GLN A 241 19.69 23.13 28.44
C GLN A 241 19.78 21.60 28.55
N ILE A 242 21.01 21.14 28.70
CA ILE A 242 21.47 19.75 28.74
C ILE A 242 21.15 19.13 30.11
N GLN A 243 19.97 18.52 30.28
CA GLN A 243 19.66 17.73 31.49
C GLN A 243 19.38 16.25 31.24
N ASN A 244 19.43 15.75 29.99
CA ASN A 244 19.06 14.36 29.66
C ASN A 244 20.14 13.54 28.92
N ALA A 245 21.44 13.81 29.14
CA ALA A 245 22.55 13.14 28.43
C ALA A 245 22.52 11.60 28.52
N ILE A 246 22.20 11.05 29.70
CA ILE A 246 22.18 9.59 29.93
C ILE A 246 21.04 8.92 29.13
N GLY A 247 19.83 9.51 29.15
CA GLY A 247 18.69 9.00 28.40
C GLY A 247 18.94 9.01 26.89
N MET A 248 19.59 10.07 26.39
CA MET A 248 19.94 10.21 24.97
C MET A 248 20.92 9.12 24.51
N ALA A 249 21.99 8.88 25.28
CA ALA A 249 22.97 7.86 24.95
C ALA A 249 22.35 6.45 24.90
N SER A 250 21.41 6.16 25.82
CA SER A 250 20.68 4.90 25.84
C SER A 250 19.79 4.71 24.60
N LEU A 251 19.00 5.72 24.23
CA LEU A 251 18.14 5.68 23.04
C LEU A 251 18.94 5.57 21.75
N ALA A 252 20.03 6.33 21.62
CA ALA A 252 20.90 6.29 20.45
C ALA A 252 21.60 4.93 20.30
N SER A 253 22.04 4.33 21.41
CA SER A 253 22.62 2.99 21.44
C SER A 253 21.59 1.94 21.03
N GLU A 254 20.36 2.04 21.54
CA GLU A 254 19.27 1.13 21.19
C GLU A 254 18.90 1.22 19.70
N LEU A 255 18.77 2.44 19.17
CA LEU A 255 18.49 2.65 17.74
C LEU A 255 19.63 2.13 16.88
N LYS A 256 20.89 2.38 17.25
CA LYS A 256 22.05 1.82 16.55
C LYS A 256 22.00 0.29 16.52
N ASN A 257 21.74 -0.35 17.66
CA ASN A 257 21.63 -1.81 17.73
C ASN A 257 20.50 -2.34 16.85
N LEU A 258 19.39 -1.63 16.74
CA LEU A 258 18.29 -1.98 15.86
C LEU A 258 18.68 -1.85 14.38
N LEU A 259 19.35 -0.75 14.01
CA LEU A 259 19.85 -0.49 12.66
C LEU A 259 20.97 -1.46 12.25
N ASP A 260 21.72 -2.01 13.21
CA ASP A 260 22.77 -3.01 12.95
C ASP A 260 22.20 -4.40 12.67
N LYS A 261 21.05 -4.72 13.27
CA LYS A 261 20.36 -6.02 13.08
C LYS A 261 19.38 -6.04 11.92
N ASN A 262 18.93 -4.86 11.48
CA ASN A 262 17.89 -4.71 10.47
C ASN A 262 18.36 -3.75 9.37
N CYS A 263 17.91 -4.01 8.16
CA CYS A 263 18.22 -3.20 7.00
C CYS A 263 17.02 -3.18 6.03
N LEU A 264 17.17 -2.43 4.95
CA LEU A 264 16.22 -2.48 3.85
C LEU A 264 16.43 -3.77 3.05
N ILE A 265 15.53 -4.72 3.24
CA ILE A 265 15.52 -6.01 2.58
C ILE A 265 14.94 -5.85 1.18
N LYS A 266 15.64 -6.38 0.17
CA LYS A 266 15.07 -6.60 -1.16
C LYS A 266 14.25 -7.89 -1.10
N GLY A 267 13.02 -7.87 -1.59
CA GLY A 267 12.12 -9.03 -1.61
C GLY A 267 12.55 -10.16 -2.57
N THR A 268 13.83 -10.34 -2.86
CA THR A 268 14.34 -11.43 -3.71
C THR A 268 15.85 -11.55 -3.52
N LYS A 269 16.34 -12.80 -3.46
CA LYS A 269 17.80 -13.08 -3.41
C LYS A 269 18.45 -12.94 -4.80
N LYS A 270 17.66 -13.04 -5.89
CA LYS A 270 18.17 -13.05 -7.27
C LYS A 270 18.61 -11.64 -7.68
N ASN A 271 19.91 -11.30 -7.74
CA ASN A 271 20.36 -10.03 -8.32
C ASN A 271 20.35 -10.11 -9.87
N ASN A 272 19.19 -9.87 -10.48
CA ASN A 272 19.07 -9.75 -11.93
C ASN A 272 18.67 -8.30 -12.28
N PRO A 273 19.61 -7.49 -12.78
CA PRO A 273 19.38 -6.08 -13.11
C PRO A 273 18.46 -5.90 -14.33
N PHE A 274 18.20 -6.97 -15.08
CA PHE A 274 17.36 -6.95 -16.28
C PHE A 274 15.92 -7.41 -16.01
N LEU A 275 15.55 -7.73 -14.76
CA LEU A 275 14.16 -8.04 -14.48
C LEU A 275 13.30 -6.79 -14.65
N PRO A 276 12.29 -6.81 -15.54
CA PRO A 276 11.44 -5.68 -15.81
C PRO A 276 10.39 -5.50 -14.70
N ILE A 277 10.69 -5.76 -13.42
CA ILE A 277 9.72 -5.62 -12.31
C ILE A 277 10.44 -4.97 -11.13
N LYS A 278 9.85 -3.89 -10.58
CA LYS A 278 10.34 -3.25 -9.36
C LYS A 278 10.12 -4.21 -8.19
N ARG A 279 11.15 -4.44 -7.39
CA ARG A 279 11.07 -5.37 -6.25
C ARG A 279 10.47 -4.68 -5.04
N SER A 280 9.61 -5.39 -4.31
CA SER A 280 9.16 -4.95 -2.99
C SER A 280 10.40 -4.79 -2.09
N GLN A 281 10.40 -3.75 -1.28
CA GLN A 281 11.44 -3.49 -0.30
C GLN A 281 10.77 -3.23 1.04
N PHE A 282 11.31 -3.81 2.09
CA PHE A 282 10.79 -3.65 3.43
C PHE A 282 11.90 -3.67 4.46
N TRP A 283 11.64 -3.12 5.64
CA TRP A 283 12.60 -3.12 6.74
C TRP A 283 12.51 -4.43 7.50
N GLY A 284 13.64 -5.11 7.69
CA GLY A 284 13.67 -6.39 8.40
C GLY A 284 15.10 -6.88 8.65
N SER A 285 15.22 -8.07 9.24
CA SER A 285 16.51 -8.75 9.42
C SER A 285 16.67 -9.90 8.44
N GLU A 286 17.84 -10.01 7.80
CA GLU A 286 18.18 -11.15 6.92
C GLU A 286 18.23 -12.48 7.68
N THR A 287 18.42 -12.44 9.00
CA THR A 287 18.48 -13.64 9.87
C THR A 287 17.13 -14.03 10.46
N CYS A 288 16.08 -13.24 10.22
CA CYS A 288 14.73 -13.52 10.69
C CYS A 288 14.06 -14.55 9.77
N LEU A 289 13.52 -15.64 10.35
CA LEU A 289 12.84 -16.70 9.60
C LEU A 289 11.63 -16.18 8.82
N GLN A 290 10.89 -15.21 9.38
CA GLN A 290 9.75 -14.60 8.68
C GLN A 290 10.20 -13.81 7.45
N THR A 291 11.30 -13.07 7.53
CA THR A 291 11.90 -12.37 6.38
C THR A 291 12.33 -13.35 5.30
N GLU A 292 13.02 -14.42 5.68
CA GLU A 292 13.44 -15.45 4.74
C GLU A 292 12.24 -16.08 4.01
N ALA A 293 11.19 -16.44 4.75
CA ALA A 293 9.97 -17.01 4.17
C ALA A 293 9.28 -16.04 3.19
N ILE A 294 9.23 -14.74 3.49
CA ILE A 294 8.69 -13.72 2.58
C ILE A 294 9.51 -13.67 1.28
N ILE A 295 10.84 -13.63 1.39
CA ILE A 295 11.72 -13.57 0.23
C ILE A 295 11.57 -14.84 -0.64
N GLU A 296 11.53 -16.01 -0.03
CA GLU A 296 11.34 -17.27 -0.74
C GLU A 296 10.01 -17.34 -1.48
N ASN A 297 8.92 -16.85 -0.85
CA ASN A 297 7.61 -16.81 -1.48
C ASN A 297 7.59 -15.86 -2.68
N TYR A 298 8.26 -14.71 -2.60
CA TYR A 298 8.40 -13.82 -3.76
C TYR A 298 9.26 -14.44 -4.85
N ASP A 299 10.36 -15.11 -4.48
CA ASP A 299 11.23 -15.77 -5.45
C ASP A 299 10.54 -16.89 -6.22
N LYS A 300 9.61 -17.63 -5.59
CA LYS A 300 8.77 -18.64 -6.23
C LYS A 300 7.81 -18.04 -7.27
N LEU A 301 7.36 -16.80 -7.06
CA LEU A 301 6.42 -16.15 -7.99
C LEU A 301 7.07 -15.40 -9.13
N ASN A 302 8.36 -15.03 -9.02
CA ASN A 302 9.04 -14.20 -10.01
C ASN A 302 8.89 -14.72 -11.45
N GLU A 303 9.02 -16.03 -11.67
CA GLU A 303 8.88 -16.62 -13.01
C GLU A 303 7.44 -16.51 -13.54
N THR A 304 6.44 -16.67 -12.66
CA THR A 304 5.04 -16.49 -13.02
C THR A 304 4.73 -15.04 -13.36
N ILE A 305 5.22 -14.09 -12.54
CA ILE A 305 5.04 -12.65 -12.77
C ILE A 305 5.66 -12.25 -14.12
N LEU A 306 6.88 -12.71 -14.43
CA LEU A 306 7.52 -12.42 -15.71
C LEU A 306 6.72 -12.97 -16.90
N ARG A 307 6.32 -14.24 -16.82
CA ARG A 307 5.51 -14.87 -17.87
C ARG A 307 4.21 -14.12 -18.12
N ILE A 308 3.52 -13.68 -17.07
CA ILE A 308 2.30 -12.87 -17.21
C ILE A 308 2.65 -11.54 -17.87
N TYR A 309 3.65 -10.81 -17.35
CA TYR A 309 4.03 -9.48 -17.81
C TYR A 309 4.42 -9.43 -19.30
N GLU A 310 5.10 -10.47 -19.78
CA GLU A 310 5.55 -10.62 -21.16
C GLU A 310 4.47 -11.20 -22.09
N SER A 311 3.36 -11.71 -21.55
CA SER A 311 2.28 -12.29 -22.34
C SER A 311 1.63 -11.27 -23.29
N GLU A 312 1.28 -11.73 -24.49
CA GLU A 312 0.44 -11.00 -25.44
C GLU A 312 -0.99 -10.83 -24.92
N SER A 313 -1.47 -11.76 -24.09
CA SER A 313 -2.76 -11.74 -23.41
C SER A 313 -2.70 -11.14 -22.00
N PHE A 314 -1.73 -10.27 -21.73
CA PHE A 314 -1.51 -9.70 -20.39
C PHE A 314 -2.79 -9.07 -19.83
N LEU A 315 -3.50 -8.25 -20.61
CA LEU A 315 -4.66 -7.51 -20.11
C LEU A 315 -5.79 -8.46 -19.72
N GLU A 316 -6.09 -9.43 -20.57
CA GLU A 316 -7.08 -10.48 -20.32
C GLU A 316 -6.72 -11.26 -19.06
N THR A 317 -5.45 -11.65 -18.92
CA THR A 317 -4.96 -12.41 -17.75
C THR A 317 -5.16 -11.63 -16.45
N ILE A 318 -4.81 -10.33 -16.43
CA ILE A 318 -4.96 -9.50 -15.22
C ILE A 318 -6.43 -9.31 -14.87
N LEU A 319 -7.29 -9.07 -15.87
CA LEU A 319 -8.72 -8.89 -15.63
C LEU A 319 -9.39 -10.18 -15.15
N GLU A 320 -8.97 -11.33 -15.67
CA GLU A 320 -9.42 -12.64 -15.20
C GLU A 320 -9.00 -12.92 -13.75
N MET A 321 -7.76 -12.59 -13.38
CA MET A 321 -7.30 -12.70 -11.99
C MET A 321 -8.07 -11.77 -11.03
N LEU A 322 -8.50 -10.61 -11.51
CA LEU A 322 -9.25 -9.62 -10.73
C LEU A 322 -10.72 -10.02 -10.51
N THR A 323 -11.32 -10.77 -11.44
CA THR A 323 -12.72 -11.20 -11.38
C THR A 323 -12.95 -12.59 -10.80
N SER A 324 -11.90 -13.41 -10.71
CA SER A 324 -11.90 -14.72 -10.05
C SER A 324 -12.18 -14.63 -8.55
#